data_AF-A0A1S3L6K0-F1
#
_entry.id   AF-A0A1S3L6K0-F1
#
_cell.length_a   1.000
_cell.length_b   1.000
_cell.length_c   1.000
_cell.angle_alpha   90.00
_cell.angle_beta   90.00
_cell.angle_gamma   90.00
#
_symmetry.space_group_name_H-M   'P 1'
#
loop_
_entity.id
_entity.type
_entity.pdbx_description
1 polymer ?
#
loop_
_entity_poly.entity_id
_entity_poly.type
_entity_poly.pdbx_seq_one_letter_code
_entity_poly.pdbx_strand_id
1 'polypeptide(L)'
;MKITRFIKIGVEEGVSVGDTRVFLSHAGCRGGLDLKEGTDYLIMGPRTDLWYKDSSTNSATYMLGKDTWVERWPTSTECASDAKLKARCTEVDNFSKDLSEKGCRFK
;
A
#
# COMPACT_ATOMS: atom_id res chain seq x y z
N MET A 1 8.28 -1.43 5.98
CA MET A 1 6.81 -1.40 6.11
C MET A 1 6.29 -2.82 6.27
N LYS A 2 5.36 -3.07 7.18
CA LYS A 2 4.79 -4.39 7.46
C LYS A 2 3.49 -4.55 6.69
N ILE A 3 3.30 -5.68 6.00
CA ILE A 3 2.06 -5.97 5.28
C ILE A 3 0.97 -6.28 6.30
N THR A 4 -0.12 -5.50 6.29
CA THR A 4 -1.28 -5.72 7.18
C THR A 4 -2.41 -6.47 6.48
N ARG A 5 -2.56 -6.29 5.16
CA ARG A 5 -3.63 -6.88 4.35
C ARG A 5 -3.24 -6.95 2.88
N PHE A 6 -3.75 -7.96 2.18
CA PHE A 6 -3.70 -8.02 0.71
C PHE A 6 -5.05 -7.60 0.14
N ILE A 7 -5.01 -6.72 -0.87
CA ILE A 7 -6.20 -6.34 -1.64
C ILE A 7 -6.17 -7.08 -2.98
N LYS A 8 -5.06 -6.94 -3.70
CA LYS A 8 -4.74 -7.74 -4.87
C LYS A 8 -3.43 -8.47 -4.64
N ILE A 9 -3.46 -9.79 -4.81
CA ILE A 9 -2.22 -10.59 -4.80
C ILE A 9 -1.41 -10.21 -6.04
N GLY A 10 -0.17 -9.78 -5.78
CA GLY A 10 0.83 -9.45 -6.79
C GLY A 10 1.56 -10.67 -7.31
N VAL A 11 2.81 -10.49 -7.74
CA VAL A 11 3.65 -11.57 -8.32
C VAL A 11 4.58 -12.23 -7.32
N GLU A 12 4.51 -11.81 -6.04
CA GLU A 12 5.34 -12.36 -4.99
C GLU A 12 4.80 -13.72 -4.52
N GLU A 13 5.43 -14.80 -4.96
CA GLU A 13 5.16 -16.12 -4.39
C GLU A 13 5.56 -16.18 -2.91
N GLY A 14 4.71 -16.80 -2.09
CA GLY A 14 4.97 -17.05 -0.66
C GLY A 14 4.79 -15.84 0.26
N VAL A 15 4.29 -14.71 -0.22
CA VAL A 15 4.07 -13.52 0.60
C VAL A 15 2.92 -13.71 1.59
N SER A 16 3.14 -13.29 2.84
CA SER A 16 2.22 -13.45 3.96
C SER A 16 1.96 -12.14 4.71
N VAL A 17 0.82 -12.06 5.39
CA VAL A 17 0.54 -10.94 6.30
C VAL A 17 1.58 -10.94 7.41
N GLY A 18 2.15 -9.77 7.69
CA GLY A 18 3.21 -9.59 8.67
C GLY A 18 4.62 -9.59 8.08
N ASP A 19 4.79 -9.99 6.82
CA ASP A 19 6.07 -9.84 6.13
C ASP A 19 6.44 -8.36 5.99
N THR A 20 7.74 -8.09 5.94
CA THR A 20 8.27 -6.73 5.80
C THR A 20 8.74 -6.47 4.38
N ARG A 21 8.43 -5.28 3.87
CA ARG A 21 8.90 -4.74 2.59
C ARG A 21 9.66 -3.45 2.82
N VAL A 22 10.74 -3.27 2.07
CA VAL A 22 11.50 -2.02 2.01
C VAL A 22 10.95 -1.21 0.83
N PHE A 23 10.60 0.05 1.06
CA PHE A 23 10.19 0.96 0.01
C PHE A 23 11.22 2.07 -0.10
N LEU A 24 11.78 2.24 -1.29
CA LEU A 24 12.76 3.26 -1.62
C LEU A 24 12.11 4.33 -2.48
N SER A 25 12.49 5.59 -2.28
CA SER A 25 12.10 6.68 -3.16
C SER A 25 13.28 7.62 -3.35
N HIS A 26 13.26 8.40 -4.43
CA HIS A 26 14.25 9.46 -4.60
C HIS A 26 14.09 10.49 -3.49
N ALA A 27 15.21 11.00 -2.93
CA ALA A 27 15.18 11.93 -1.80
C ALA A 27 14.36 13.21 -2.08
N GLY A 28 14.33 13.67 -3.34
CA GLY A 28 13.50 14.80 -3.76
C GLY A 28 11.99 14.57 -3.64
N CYS A 29 11.53 13.32 -3.58
CA CYS A 29 10.11 12.98 -3.41
C CYS A 29 9.66 13.02 -1.94
N ARG A 30 10.57 13.23 -0.98
CA ARG A 30 10.28 13.16 0.46
C ARG A 30 9.12 14.08 0.87
N GLY A 31 9.10 15.32 0.38
CA GLY A 31 8.03 16.28 0.72
C GLY A 31 6.68 15.95 0.10
N GLY A 32 6.66 15.29 -1.07
CA GLY A 32 5.41 14.88 -1.73
C GLY A 32 4.83 13.58 -1.17
N LEU A 33 5.70 12.65 -0.74
CA LEU A 33 5.27 11.40 -0.12
C LEU A 33 4.85 11.58 1.35
N ASP A 34 5.58 12.41 2.10
CA ASP A 34 5.35 12.76 3.51
C ASP A 34 4.92 11.57 4.42
N LEU A 35 5.58 10.43 4.26
CA LEU A 35 5.29 9.22 5.02
C LEU A 35 5.58 9.44 6.50
N LYS A 36 4.67 8.95 7.35
CA LYS A 36 4.74 9.04 8.81
C LYS A 36 4.88 7.65 9.40
N GLU A 37 5.79 7.51 10.36
CA GLU A 37 5.91 6.27 11.13
C GLU A 37 4.62 5.96 11.88
N GLY A 38 4.29 4.67 11.98
CA GLY A 38 3.07 4.21 12.65
C GLY A 38 1.76 4.48 11.90
N THR A 39 1.81 5.01 10.68
CA THR A 39 0.63 5.23 9.83
C THR A 39 0.48 4.11 8.81
N ASP A 40 -0.76 3.69 8.56
CA ASP A 40 -1.08 2.72 7.53
C ASP A 40 -1.22 3.39 6.15
N TYR A 41 -0.83 2.66 5.11
CA TYR A 41 -0.86 3.13 3.73
C TYR A 41 -1.41 2.06 2.79
N LEU A 42 -2.28 2.46 1.87
CA LEU A 42 -2.58 1.70 0.66
C LEU A 42 -1.46 1.96 -0.36
N ILE A 43 -0.76 0.89 -0.76
CA ILE A 43 0.30 0.95 -1.76
C ILE A 43 -0.08 0.04 -2.93
N MET A 44 -0.09 0.58 -4.14
CA MET A 44 -0.36 -0.15 -5.38
C MET A 44 0.60 0.32 -6.45
N GLY A 45 1.19 -0.59 -7.22
CA GLY A 45 2.14 -0.22 -8.27
C GLY A 45 2.38 -1.34 -9.27
N PRO A 46 3.05 -1.04 -10.38
CA PRO A 46 3.42 -2.04 -11.38
C PRO A 46 4.45 -3.03 -10.84
N ARG A 47 4.50 -4.21 -11.47
CA ARG A 47 5.52 -5.24 -11.18
C ARG A 47 6.95 -4.72 -11.34
N THR A 48 7.16 -3.76 -12.25
CA THR A 48 8.47 -3.18 -12.56
C THR A 48 9.10 -2.42 -11.39
N ASP A 49 8.31 -2.08 -10.36
CA ASP A 49 8.80 -1.42 -9.16
C ASP A 49 9.50 -2.38 -8.19
N LEU A 50 9.36 -3.71 -8.38
CA LEU A 50 10.11 -4.70 -7.60
C LEU A 50 11.59 -4.65 -8.00
N TRP A 51 12.41 -4.03 -7.14
CA TRP A 51 13.84 -3.86 -7.36
C TRP A 51 14.64 -5.11 -7.01
N TYR A 52 14.32 -5.73 -5.87
CA TYR A 52 15.04 -6.88 -5.35
C TYR A 52 14.14 -7.77 -4.51
N LYS A 53 14.26 -9.09 -4.66
CA LYS A 53 13.61 -10.10 -3.81
C LYS A 53 14.68 -11.06 -3.30
N ASP A 54 14.74 -11.23 -1.99
CA ASP A 54 15.56 -12.25 -1.35
C ASP A 54 14.70 -13.47 -1.02
N SER A 55 14.89 -14.54 -1.80
CA SER A 55 14.17 -15.79 -1.63
C SER A 55 14.48 -16.51 -0.32
N SER A 56 15.60 -16.20 0.35
CA SER A 56 15.99 -16.85 1.61
C SER A 56 15.29 -16.24 2.83
N THR A 57 14.94 -14.96 2.77
CA THR A 57 14.31 -14.23 3.89
C THR A 57 12.88 -13.77 3.60
N ASN A 58 12.35 -14.08 2.42
CA ASN A 58 11.07 -13.58 1.91
C ASN A 58 10.95 -12.05 1.99
N SER A 59 12.07 -11.36 1.92
CA SER A 59 12.14 -9.89 1.92
C SER A 59 12.15 -9.37 0.49
N ALA A 60 11.51 -8.23 0.28
CA ALA A 60 11.51 -7.57 -1.01
C ALA A 60 11.61 -6.05 -0.87
N THR A 61 12.30 -5.46 -1.84
CA THR A 61 12.52 -4.02 -1.96
C THR A 61 11.78 -3.50 -3.19
N TYR A 62 10.97 -2.48 -2.98
CA TYR A 62 10.18 -1.80 -3.99
C TYR A 62 10.65 -0.36 -4.16
N MET A 63 10.60 0.15 -5.39
CA MET A 63 10.82 1.56 -5.68
C MET A 63 9.47 2.26 -5.82
N LEU A 64 9.24 3.31 -5.04
CA LEU A 64 8.11 4.21 -5.19
C LEU A 64 8.38 5.13 -6.39
N GLY A 65 7.95 4.69 -7.55
CA GLY A 65 8.07 5.39 -8.82
C GLY A 65 6.88 6.27 -9.15
N LYS A 66 6.91 6.89 -10.33
CA LYS A 66 5.83 7.75 -10.84
C LYS A 66 4.48 7.02 -11.03
N ASP A 67 4.54 5.71 -11.24
CA ASP A 67 3.38 4.85 -11.49
C ASP A 67 2.96 4.07 -10.22
N THR A 68 3.58 4.37 -9.07
CA THR A 68 3.21 3.82 -7.77
C THR A 68 2.23 4.77 -7.07
N TRP A 69 1.08 4.26 -6.69
CA TRP A 69 0.11 4.96 -5.87
C TRP A 69 0.37 4.67 -4.39
N VAL A 70 0.54 5.73 -3.59
CA VAL A 70 0.68 5.66 -2.13
C VAL A 70 -0.36 6.57 -1.50
N GLU A 71 -1.28 5.97 -0.75
CA GLU A 71 -2.40 6.66 -0.13
C GLU A 71 -2.42 6.41 1.36
N ARG A 72 -2.60 7.46 2.15
CA ARG A 72 -2.74 7.33 3.59
C ARG A 72 -4.04 6.62 3.93
N TRP A 73 -3.96 5.60 4.79
CA TRP A 73 -5.11 4.92 5.37
C TRP A 73 -5.28 5.37 6.83
N PRO A 74 -6.26 6.25 7.13
CA PRO A 74 -6.43 6.73 8.49
C PRO A 74 -6.88 5.59 9.43
N THR A 75 -6.47 5.67 10.69
CA THR A 75 -6.89 4.70 11.71
C THR A 75 -8.37 4.87 12.05
N SER A 76 -9.02 3.84 12.57
CA SER A 76 -10.43 3.90 12.98
C SER A 76 -10.72 5.04 13.97
N THR A 77 -9.77 5.36 14.85
CA THR A 77 -9.86 6.48 15.79
C THR A 77 -9.85 7.82 15.06
N GLU A 78 -8.99 8.01 14.06
CA GLU A 78 -8.94 9.23 13.24
C GLU A 78 -10.17 9.39 12.35
N CYS A 79 -10.67 8.28 11.79
CA CYS A 79 -11.92 8.28 11.03
C CYS A 79 -13.13 8.71 11.87
N ALA A 80 -13.12 8.40 13.18
CA ALA A 80 -14.21 8.75 14.08
C ALA A 80 -14.13 10.21 14.58
N SER A 81 -12.93 10.78 14.68
CA SER A 81 -12.71 12.11 15.26
C SER A 81 -12.85 13.26 14.26
N ASP A 82 -12.67 13.01 12.96
CA ASP A 82 -12.77 14.03 11.91
C ASP A 82 -13.76 13.63 10.82
N ALA A 83 -14.80 14.43 10.64
CA ALA A 83 -15.83 14.20 9.62
C ALA A 83 -15.28 14.19 8.18
N LYS A 84 -14.22 14.94 7.89
CA LYS A 84 -13.55 14.92 6.58
C LYS A 84 -12.76 13.63 6.37
N LEU A 85 -12.07 13.15 7.41
CA LEU A 85 -11.36 11.87 7.35
C LEU A 85 -12.32 10.69 7.26
N LYS A 86 -13.50 10.78 7.90
CA LYS A 86 -14.54 9.74 7.81
C LYS A 86 -14.92 9.41 6.36
N ALA A 87 -15.09 10.43 5.52
CA ALA A 87 -15.36 10.24 4.10
C ALA A 87 -14.21 9.48 3.42
N ARG A 88 -12.96 9.90 3.66
CA ARG A 88 -11.77 9.23 3.10
C ARG A 88 -11.67 7.77 3.53
N CYS A 89 -11.87 7.47 4.81
CA CYS A 89 -11.85 6.09 5.30
C CYS A 89 -12.89 5.22 4.57
N THR A 90 -14.12 5.74 4.45
CA THR A 90 -15.21 5.04 3.76
C THR A 90 -14.88 4.78 2.30
N GLU A 91 -14.27 5.74 1.60
CA GLU A 91 -13.84 5.59 0.21
C GLU A 91 -12.79 4.50 0.04
N VAL A 92 -11.73 4.52 0.86
CA VAL A 92 -10.62 3.57 0.75
C VAL A 92 -11.05 2.16 1.17
N ASP A 93 -11.90 2.03 2.21
CA ASP A 93 -12.52 0.76 2.61
C ASP A 93 -13.39 0.18 1.50
N ASN A 94 -14.28 0.99 0.91
CA ASN A 94 -15.13 0.55 -0.18
C ASN A 94 -14.31 0.18 -1.43
N PHE A 95 -13.32 0.99 -1.81
CA PHE A 95 -12.42 0.70 -2.91
C PHE A 95 -11.72 -0.64 -2.71
N SER A 96 -11.17 -0.87 -1.52
CA SER A 96 -10.50 -2.14 -1.25
C SER A 96 -11.46 -3.31 -1.26
N LYS A 97 -12.66 -3.17 -0.69
CA LYS A 97 -13.64 -4.25 -0.68
C LYS A 97 -14.03 -4.62 -2.12
N ASP A 98 -14.37 -3.62 -2.92
CA ASP A 98 -14.74 -3.82 -4.32
C ASP A 98 -13.60 -4.44 -5.13
N LEU A 99 -12.36 -3.96 -4.98
CA LEU A 99 -11.22 -4.52 -5.70
C LEU A 99 -10.91 -5.96 -5.26
N SER A 100 -11.00 -6.27 -3.97
CA SER A 100 -10.77 -7.63 -3.46
C SER A 100 -11.85 -8.61 -3.90
N GLU A 101 -13.12 -8.20 -3.89
CA GLU A 101 -14.26 -9.10 -4.17
C GLU A 101 -14.56 -9.21 -5.67
N LYS A 102 -14.47 -8.10 -6.41
CA LYS A 102 -14.93 -8.03 -7.81
C LYS A 102 -13.78 -7.95 -8.82
N GLY A 103 -12.57 -7.56 -8.38
CA GLY A 103 -11.44 -7.37 -9.27
C GLY A 103 -11.66 -6.25 -10.30
N CYS A 104 -10.99 -6.36 -11.45
CA CYS A 104 -11.12 -5.41 -12.55
C CYS A 104 -12.28 -5.79 -13.47
N ARG A 105 -13.05 -4.80 -13.94
CA ARG A 105 -14.06 -5.01 -14.98
C ARG A 105 -13.38 -4.96 -16.35
N PHE A 106 -13.50 -6.03 -17.13
CA PHE A 106 -13.11 -6.01 -18.53
C PHE A 106 -14.16 -5.19 -19.30
N LYS A 107 -13.71 -4.15 -20.01
CA LYS A 107 -14.51 -3.41 -20.99
C LYS A 107 -14.17 -3.90 -22.39
#